data_AF-A0A414QMI1-F1
#
_entry.id   AF-A0A414QMI1-F1
#
_cell.length_a   1.000
_cell.length_b   1.000
_cell.length_c   1.000
_cell.angle_alpha   90.00
_cell.angle_beta   90.00
_cell.angle_gamma   90.00
#
_symmetry.space_group_name_H-M   'P 1'
#
loop_
_entity.id
_entity.type
_entity.pdbx_description
1 polymer ?
#
loop_
_entity_poly.entity_id
_entity_poly.type
_entity_poly.pdbx_seq_one_letter_code
_entity_poly.pdbx_strand_id
1 'polypeptide(L)'
;MKYKVGDKVRIRKDLVMGGNYGDSVAVDDMVDMGGNVVTIERAGNLGYYIEEDPDGYCWTDEMFEPVEEMSAIEALYILAEICMKQYTCSKCPIQCIDRQKTCVSIRKENPTDVVKVLEQWKADHEKKEIEVEFAYVVRVIEDTGKVKRCVYEEDVTEVKEEAMKRVLKEYCKEHEGKLFTVYEEICRVKE
;
A
#
# COMPACT_ATOMS: atom_id res chain seq x y z
N MET A 1 5.71 -23.87 17.86
CA MET A 1 4.35 -23.30 17.83
C MET A 1 4.40 -21.85 18.27
N LYS A 2 4.43 -20.95 17.29
CA LYS A 2 4.46 -19.49 17.43
C LYS A 2 3.06 -18.88 17.60
N TYR A 3 2.08 -19.37 16.87
CA TYR A 3 0.69 -18.86 16.83
C TYR A 3 -0.21 -19.56 17.85
N LYS A 4 -1.31 -18.90 18.23
CA LYS A 4 -2.35 -19.36 19.16
C LYS A 4 -3.67 -19.61 18.44
N VAL A 5 -4.55 -20.35 19.08
CA VAL A 5 -5.93 -20.55 18.60
C VAL A 5 -6.63 -19.19 18.47
N GLY A 6 -7.24 -18.95 17.31
CA GLY A 6 -7.88 -17.70 16.92
C GLY A 6 -6.97 -16.69 16.19
N ASP A 7 -5.64 -16.91 16.15
CA ASP A 7 -4.75 -16.06 15.38
C ASP A 7 -5.04 -16.21 13.88
N LYS A 8 -4.96 -15.10 13.14
CA LYS A 8 -4.95 -15.11 11.68
C LYS A 8 -3.53 -15.16 11.15
N VAL A 9 -3.29 -16.08 10.23
CA VAL A 9 -1.99 -16.28 9.58
C VAL A 9 -2.17 -16.38 8.08
N ARG A 10 -1.12 -16.08 7.31
CA ARG A 10 -1.14 -16.24 5.86
C ARG A 10 -0.37 -17.49 5.49
N ILE A 11 -0.96 -18.37 4.68
CA ILE A 11 -0.22 -19.49 4.10
C ILE A 11 0.80 -18.92 3.11
N ARG A 12 2.05 -19.35 3.20
CA ARG A 12 3.11 -18.93 2.28
C ARG A 12 2.74 -19.23 0.82
N LYS A 13 3.05 -18.29 -0.07
CA LYS A 13 2.80 -18.45 -1.51
C LYS A 13 3.83 -19.34 -2.22
N ASP A 14 4.98 -19.54 -1.59
CA ASP A 14 6.11 -20.30 -2.14
C ASP A 14 6.17 -21.74 -1.59
N LEU A 15 5.05 -22.28 -1.10
CA LEU A 15 4.95 -23.70 -0.80
C LEU A 15 5.15 -24.52 -2.08
N VAL A 16 5.96 -25.57 -2.00
CA VAL A 16 6.27 -26.48 -3.10
C VAL A 16 5.79 -27.88 -2.72
N MET A 17 5.04 -28.53 -3.61
CA MET A 17 4.58 -29.90 -3.41
C MET A 17 5.77 -30.84 -3.16
N GLY A 18 5.68 -31.66 -2.12
CA GLY A 18 6.76 -32.55 -1.68
C GLY A 18 7.88 -31.84 -0.91
N GLY A 19 7.79 -30.51 -0.74
CA GLY A 19 8.67 -29.73 0.11
C GLY A 19 8.43 -30.02 1.59
N ASN A 20 9.48 -29.96 2.39
CA ASN A 20 9.43 -30.20 3.83
C ASN A 20 9.50 -28.86 4.58
N TYR A 21 8.54 -28.63 5.48
CA TYR A 21 8.38 -27.41 6.27
C TYR A 21 8.17 -27.79 7.73
N GLY A 22 9.25 -27.82 8.50
CA GLY A 22 9.30 -28.41 9.83
C GLY A 22 9.11 -29.94 9.79
N ASP A 23 8.06 -30.43 10.43
CA ASP A 23 7.72 -31.87 10.50
C ASP A 23 6.58 -32.27 9.53
N SER A 24 6.23 -31.40 8.57
CA SER A 24 5.13 -31.62 7.62
C SER A 24 5.57 -31.45 6.18
N VAL A 25 5.06 -32.30 5.30
CA VAL A 25 5.34 -32.28 3.85
C VAL A 25 4.13 -31.68 3.14
N ALA A 26 4.38 -30.65 2.33
CA ALA A 26 3.31 -29.98 1.58
C ALA A 26 2.75 -30.89 0.48
N VAL A 27 1.42 -31.03 0.44
CA VAL A 27 0.68 -31.72 -0.63
C VAL A 27 0.03 -30.71 -1.58
N ASP A 28 -0.52 -31.18 -2.69
CA ASP A 28 -1.12 -30.35 -3.75
C ASP A 28 -2.16 -29.37 -3.20
N ASP A 29 -3.13 -29.87 -2.42
CA ASP A 29 -4.19 -29.03 -1.85
C ASP A 29 -3.64 -27.93 -0.93
N MET A 30 -2.57 -28.21 -0.17
CA MET A 30 -1.93 -27.21 0.69
C MET A 30 -1.24 -26.10 -0.12
N VAL A 31 -0.66 -26.46 -1.27
CA VAL A 31 -0.01 -25.51 -2.19
C VAL A 31 -1.08 -24.64 -2.85
N ASP A 32 -2.23 -25.20 -3.22
CA ASP A 32 -3.36 -24.46 -3.80
C ASP A 32 -3.95 -23.41 -2.83
N MET A 33 -3.78 -23.62 -1.52
CA MET A 33 -4.17 -22.65 -0.49
C MET A 33 -3.13 -21.53 -0.28
N GLY A 34 -2.02 -21.54 -1.03
CA GLY A 34 -0.93 -20.58 -0.94
C GLY A 34 -1.40 -19.12 -1.07
N GLY A 35 -1.07 -18.30 -0.07
CA GLY A 35 -1.43 -16.89 0.00
C GLY A 35 -2.77 -16.58 0.68
N ASN A 36 -3.58 -17.60 0.99
CA ASN A 36 -4.81 -17.40 1.75
C ASN A 36 -4.53 -16.98 3.19
N VAL A 37 -5.36 -16.10 3.73
CA VAL A 37 -5.38 -15.78 5.16
C VAL A 37 -6.36 -16.72 5.84
N VAL A 38 -5.88 -17.44 6.85
CA VAL A 38 -6.58 -18.54 7.52
C VAL A 38 -6.52 -18.35 9.04
N THR A 39 -7.46 -18.97 9.75
CA THR A 39 -7.62 -18.84 11.20
C THR A 39 -7.16 -20.13 11.88
N ILE A 40 -6.28 -20.03 12.88
CA ILE A 40 -5.85 -21.19 13.66
C ILE A 40 -7.01 -21.71 14.50
N GLU A 41 -7.60 -22.83 14.12
CA GLU A 41 -8.69 -23.49 14.85
C GLU A 41 -8.16 -24.23 16.09
N ARG A 42 -7.04 -24.96 15.92
CA ARG A 42 -6.48 -25.83 16.97
C ARG A 42 -4.97 -25.95 16.87
N ALA A 43 -4.31 -25.93 18.02
CA ALA A 43 -2.90 -26.30 18.15
C ALA A 43 -2.79 -27.76 18.64
N GLY A 44 -2.24 -28.65 17.82
CA GLY A 44 -1.92 -30.03 18.18
C GLY A 44 -0.46 -30.20 18.60
N ASN A 45 -0.03 -31.45 18.84
CA ASN A 45 1.35 -31.74 19.24
C ASN A 45 2.38 -31.52 18.12
N LEU A 46 1.97 -31.71 16.86
CA LEU A 46 2.86 -31.67 15.68
C LEU A 46 2.69 -30.41 14.83
N GLY A 47 1.60 -29.67 15.03
CA GLY A 47 1.25 -28.54 14.17
C GLY A 47 -0.18 -28.05 14.40
N TYR A 48 -0.59 -27.13 13.55
CA TYR A 48 -1.86 -26.43 13.59
C TYR A 48 -2.89 -27.08 12.67
N TYR A 49 -4.16 -26.88 13.02
CA TYR A 49 -5.32 -27.10 12.18
C TYR A 49 -6.01 -25.75 11.98
N ILE A 50 -6.50 -25.48 10.78
CA ILE A 50 -7.08 -24.19 10.39
C ILE A 50 -8.55 -24.34 10.03
N GLU A 51 -9.36 -23.32 10.29
CA GLU A 51 -10.82 -23.37 10.08
C GLU A 51 -11.20 -23.55 8.60
N GLU A 52 -10.36 -23.04 7.69
CA GLU A 52 -10.58 -23.02 6.26
C GLU A 52 -10.09 -24.29 5.54
N ASP A 53 -9.56 -25.28 6.28
CA ASP A 53 -9.08 -26.56 5.77
C ASP A 53 -10.01 -27.70 6.24
N PRO A 54 -10.99 -28.11 5.42
CA PRO A 54 -11.93 -29.16 5.79
C PRO A 54 -11.28 -30.55 5.86
N ASP A 55 -10.12 -30.74 5.22
CA ASP A 55 -9.40 -32.01 5.18
C ASP A 55 -8.50 -32.19 6.42
N GLY A 56 -8.25 -31.10 7.15
CA GLY A 56 -7.60 -31.12 8.45
C GLY A 56 -6.12 -31.46 8.37
N TYR A 57 -5.41 -30.89 7.39
CA TYR A 57 -3.97 -31.03 7.26
C TYR A 57 -3.24 -30.46 8.49
N CYS A 58 -2.03 -30.97 8.73
CA CYS A 58 -1.18 -30.51 9.81
C CYS A 58 -0.22 -29.43 9.29
N TRP A 59 -0.46 -28.19 9.72
CA TRP A 59 0.31 -27.01 9.32
C TRP A 59 1.40 -26.67 10.33
N THR A 60 2.55 -26.15 9.89
CA THR A 60 3.66 -25.80 10.78
C THR A 60 3.94 -24.30 10.77
N ASP A 61 4.73 -23.82 11.75
CA ASP A 61 5.18 -22.43 11.80
C ASP A 61 5.87 -21.98 10.49
N GLU A 62 6.55 -22.90 9.79
CA GLU A 62 7.31 -22.64 8.57
C GLU A 62 6.44 -22.49 7.31
N MET A 63 5.17 -22.91 7.38
CA MET A 63 4.19 -22.80 6.30
C MET A 63 3.42 -21.47 6.35
N PHE A 64 3.61 -20.68 7.41
CA PHE A 64 2.88 -19.45 7.66
C PHE A 64 3.76 -18.20 7.66
N GLU A 65 3.20 -17.12 7.15
CA GLU A 65 3.66 -15.75 7.35
C GLU A 65 2.72 -15.02 8.32
N PRO A 66 3.25 -14.14 9.20
CA PRO A 66 2.41 -13.34 10.05
C PRO A 66 1.54 -12.40 9.21
N VAL A 67 0.28 -12.25 9.59
CA VAL A 67 -0.58 -11.19 9.05
C VAL A 67 -0.35 -9.94 9.88
N GLU A 68 -0.06 -8.83 9.20
CA GLU A 68 0.00 -7.53 9.86
C GLU A 68 -1.44 -7.11 10.23
N GLU A 69 -1.74 -7.16 11.52
CA GLU A 69 -3.04 -6.71 12.04
C GLU A 69 -3.07 -5.19 12.19
N MET A 70 -4.26 -4.61 12.00
CA MET A 70 -4.47 -3.19 12.27
C MET A 70 -4.17 -2.88 13.75
N SER A 71 -3.28 -1.91 13.99
CA SER A 71 -2.99 -1.48 15.35
C SER A 71 -4.18 -0.76 15.98
N ALA A 72 -4.26 -0.78 17.32
CA ALA A 72 -5.30 -0.05 18.05
C ALA A 72 -5.29 1.46 17.76
N ILE A 73 -4.10 2.04 17.50
CA ILE A 73 -3.95 3.46 17.14
C ILE A 73 -4.53 3.72 15.74
N GLU A 74 -4.19 2.91 14.74
CA GLU A 74 -4.76 3.02 13.40
C GLU A 74 -6.28 2.87 13.41
N ALA A 75 -6.79 1.88 14.15
CA ALA A 75 -8.23 1.67 14.30
C ALA A 75 -8.95 2.90 14.88
N LEU A 76 -8.34 3.57 15.87
CA LEU A 76 -8.88 4.81 16.44
C LEU A 76 -8.88 5.96 15.43
N TYR A 77 -7.81 6.11 14.64
CA TYR A 77 -7.76 7.13 13.60
C TYR A 77 -8.83 6.90 12.52
N ILE A 78 -8.94 5.69 11.98
CA ILE A 78 -9.92 5.35 10.96
C ILE A 78 -11.34 5.56 11.49
N LEU A 79 -11.61 5.14 12.73
CA LEU A 79 -12.90 5.35 13.37
C LEU A 79 -13.24 6.85 13.47
N ALA A 80 -12.26 7.69 13.83
CA ALA A 80 -12.43 9.13 13.92
C ALA A 80 -12.69 9.73 12.52
N GLU A 81 -11.96 9.28 11.50
CA GLU A 81 -12.17 9.69 10.11
C GLU A 81 -13.58 9.36 9.60
N ILE A 82 -14.05 8.14 9.86
CA ILE A 82 -15.42 7.71 9.48
C ILE A 82 -16.44 8.67 10.12
N CYS A 83 -16.28 8.97 11.41
CA CYS A 83 -17.18 9.87 12.12
C CYS A 83 -17.13 11.31 11.59
N MET A 84 -15.96 11.80 11.16
CA MET A 84 -15.78 13.17 10.67
C MET A 84 -16.18 13.37 9.21
N LYS A 85 -15.94 12.37 8.34
CA LYS A 85 -16.23 12.45 6.90
C LYS A 85 -17.69 12.15 6.56
N GLN A 86 -18.38 11.36 7.39
CA GLN A 86 -19.77 11.01 7.15
C GLN A 86 -20.72 12.13 7.57
N TYR A 87 -21.40 12.76 6.61
CA TYR A 87 -22.39 13.82 6.88
C TYR A 87 -23.57 13.35 7.75
N THR A 88 -23.85 12.04 7.80
CA THR A 88 -24.94 11.47 8.60
C THR A 88 -24.61 10.05 9.11
N CYS A 89 -24.94 9.74 10.36
CA CYS A 89 -24.76 8.40 10.92
C CYS A 89 -25.61 7.32 10.23
N SER A 90 -26.69 7.68 9.52
CA SER A 90 -27.54 6.73 8.79
C SER A 90 -26.83 6.03 7.61
N LYS A 91 -25.76 6.65 7.08
CA LYS A 91 -24.91 6.09 6.02
C LYS A 91 -23.56 5.60 6.54
N CYS A 92 -23.33 5.67 7.86
CA CYS A 92 -22.09 5.23 8.47
C CYS A 92 -21.95 3.70 8.31
N PRO A 93 -20.79 3.19 7.84
CA PRO A 93 -20.60 1.76 7.64
C PRO A 93 -20.71 0.96 8.96
N ILE A 94 -20.35 1.56 10.10
CA ILE A 94 -20.55 0.94 11.43
C ILE A 94 -22.03 0.80 11.76
N GLN A 95 -22.85 1.80 11.42
CA GLN A 95 -24.30 1.76 11.66
C GLN A 95 -25.01 0.76 10.72
N CYS A 96 -24.37 0.40 9.60
CA CYS A 96 -24.87 -0.63 8.70
C CYS A 96 -24.71 -2.05 9.25
N ILE A 97 -23.88 -2.26 10.28
CA ILE A 97 -23.76 -3.56 10.96
C ILE A 97 -25.11 -3.91 11.62
N ASP A 98 -25.69 -2.97 12.36
CA ASP A 98 -27.02 -3.10 12.94
C ASP A 98 -27.70 -1.73 13.01
N ARG A 99 -28.70 -1.52 12.14
CA ARG A 99 -29.41 -0.24 12.06
C ARG A 99 -30.31 0.05 13.26
N GLN A 100 -30.61 -0.95 14.10
CA GLN A 100 -31.47 -0.79 15.27
C GLN A 100 -30.71 -0.36 16.52
N LYS A 101 -29.37 -0.51 16.53
CA LYS A 101 -28.53 -0.19 17.68
C LYS A 101 -27.81 1.15 17.50
N THR A 102 -27.33 1.71 18.60
CA THR A 102 -26.42 2.86 18.51
C THR A 102 -25.02 2.39 18.12
N CYS A 103 -24.24 3.26 17.46
CA CYS A 103 -22.86 2.94 17.11
C CYS A 103 -21.99 2.56 18.32
N VAL A 104 -22.28 3.10 19.51
CA VAL A 104 -21.58 2.75 20.75
C VAL A 104 -21.90 1.32 21.18
N SER A 105 -23.17 0.91 21.10
CA SER A 105 -23.60 -0.46 21.40
C SER A 105 -22.96 -1.45 20.43
N ILE A 106 -22.98 -1.16 19.12
CA ILE A 106 -22.36 -1.99 18.07
C ILE A 106 -20.87 -2.19 18.36
N ARG A 107 -20.14 -1.12 18.66
CA ARG A 107 -18.70 -1.21 18.97
C ARG A 107 -18.39 -2.07 20.18
N LYS A 108 -19.28 -2.11 21.17
CA LYS A 108 -19.11 -2.90 22.38
C LYS A 108 -19.48 -4.37 22.16
N GLU A 109 -20.55 -4.63 21.42
CA GLU A 109 -21.13 -5.96 21.25
C GLU A 109 -20.56 -6.72 20.04
N ASN A 110 -20.10 -6.00 19.03
CA ASN A 110 -19.59 -6.53 17.75
C ASN A 110 -18.19 -5.98 17.41
N PRO A 111 -17.19 -6.04 18.32
CA PRO A 111 -15.88 -5.44 18.07
C PRO A 111 -15.18 -6.03 16.84
N THR A 112 -15.31 -7.34 16.60
CA THR A 112 -14.70 -8.02 15.43
C THR A 112 -15.28 -7.53 14.10
N ASP A 113 -16.60 -7.34 14.02
CA ASP A 113 -17.24 -6.83 12.80
C ASP A 113 -16.91 -5.35 12.57
N VAL A 114 -16.76 -4.59 13.66
CA VAL A 114 -16.25 -3.21 13.56
C VAL A 114 -14.83 -3.20 13.00
N VAL A 115 -13.93 -4.06 13.48
CA VAL A 115 -12.56 -4.14 12.93
C VAL A 115 -12.59 -4.44 11.44
N LYS A 116 -13.41 -5.39 10.97
CA LYS A 116 -13.56 -5.67 9.51
C LYS A 116 -14.00 -4.44 8.72
N VAL A 117 -14.93 -3.64 9.26
CA VAL A 117 -15.35 -2.38 8.63
C VAL A 117 -14.20 -1.37 8.55
N LEU A 118 -13.37 -1.28 9.60
CA LEU A 118 -12.21 -0.39 9.62
C LEU A 118 -11.13 -0.86 8.62
N GLU A 119 -10.88 -2.17 8.54
CA GLU A 119 -9.96 -2.78 7.57
C GLU A 119 -10.41 -2.50 6.13
N GLN A 120 -11.71 -2.70 5.84
CA GLN A 120 -12.26 -2.38 4.52
C GLN A 120 -12.16 -0.88 4.22
N TRP A 121 -12.47 -0.02 5.20
CA TRP A 121 -12.32 1.42 5.04
C TRP A 121 -10.88 1.81 4.75
N LYS A 122 -9.90 1.20 5.45
CA LYS A 122 -8.47 1.38 5.17
C LYS A 122 -8.18 0.99 3.72
N ALA A 123 -8.55 -0.20 3.27
CA ALA A 123 -8.30 -0.65 1.90
C ALA A 123 -8.95 0.28 0.83
N ASP A 124 -10.17 0.75 1.08
CA ASP A 124 -10.91 1.63 0.15
C ASP A 124 -10.34 3.06 0.10
N HIS A 125 -9.68 3.50 1.17
CA HIS A 125 -9.20 4.88 1.35
C HIS A 125 -7.68 4.98 1.54
N GLU A 126 -6.95 3.88 1.37
CA GLU A 126 -5.51 3.83 1.38
C GLU A 126 -5.04 4.68 0.20
N LYS A 127 -4.59 5.89 0.51
CA LYS A 127 -3.98 6.74 -0.50
C LYS A 127 -2.72 6.01 -0.93
N LYS A 128 -2.64 5.64 -2.20
CA LYS A 128 -1.38 5.20 -2.81
C LYS A 128 -0.31 6.19 -2.38
N GLU A 129 0.80 5.68 -1.85
CA GLU A 129 1.95 6.52 -1.56
C GLU A 129 2.27 7.31 -2.82
N ILE A 130 2.42 8.62 -2.68
CA ILE A 130 2.82 9.47 -3.78
C ILE A 130 4.30 9.19 -3.98
N GLU A 131 4.62 8.32 -4.93
CA GLU A 131 5.99 8.12 -5.35
C GLU A 131 6.49 9.40 -6.00
N VAL A 132 7.62 9.90 -5.50
CA VAL A 132 8.29 11.06 -6.04
C VAL A 132 9.67 10.68 -6.58
N GLU A 133 10.14 11.44 -7.56
CA GLU A 133 11.48 11.33 -8.10
C GLU A 133 12.17 12.70 -8.12
N PHE A 134 13.50 12.66 -8.02
CA PHE A 134 14.33 13.82 -8.31
C PHE A 134 14.63 13.85 -9.80
N ALA A 135 14.35 14.99 -10.42
CA ALA A 135 14.67 15.26 -11.81
C ALA A 135 15.45 16.58 -11.92
N TYR A 136 16.28 16.66 -12.95
CA TYR A 136 17.01 17.87 -13.30
C TYR A 136 16.49 18.38 -14.62
N VAL A 137 16.14 19.65 -14.68
CA VAL A 137 15.50 20.23 -15.86
C VAL A 137 16.28 21.45 -16.30
N VAL A 138 16.54 21.53 -17.61
CA VAL A 138 17.07 22.76 -18.22
C VAL A 138 15.97 23.42 -19.03
N ARG A 139 15.77 24.71 -18.75
CA ARG A 139 14.81 25.58 -19.45
C ARG A 139 15.54 26.65 -20.24
N VAL A 140 15.19 26.83 -21.51
CA VAL A 140 15.62 27.99 -22.30
C VAL A 140 14.59 29.10 -22.11
N ILE A 141 15.07 30.25 -21.66
CA ILE A 141 14.27 31.44 -21.42
C ILE A 141 14.58 32.48 -22.49
N GLU A 142 13.52 32.96 -23.14
CA GLU A 142 13.59 34.11 -24.03
C GLU A 142 13.25 35.39 -23.25
N ASP A 143 14.17 36.36 -23.26
CA ASP A 143 13.99 37.68 -22.69
C ASP A 143 13.67 38.72 -23.76
N THR A 144 12.39 39.04 -23.89
CA THR A 144 11.91 40.08 -24.82
C THR A 144 12.13 41.50 -24.30
N GLY A 145 12.74 41.66 -23.12
CA GLY A 145 12.88 42.94 -22.40
C GLY A 145 11.64 43.37 -21.62
N LYS A 146 10.46 42.82 -21.94
CA LYS A 146 9.21 43.04 -21.18
C LYS A 146 8.81 41.83 -20.36
N VAL A 147 8.96 40.65 -20.94
CA VAL A 147 8.58 39.37 -20.34
C VAL A 147 9.68 38.36 -20.63
N LYS A 148 9.93 37.52 -19.62
CA LYS A 148 10.77 36.33 -19.73
C LYS A 148 9.85 35.12 -19.82
N ARG A 149 9.97 34.31 -20.87
CA ARG A 149 9.14 33.12 -21.08
C ARG A 149 10.00 31.90 -21.35
N CYS A 150 9.59 30.75 -20.82
CA CYS A 150 10.18 29.47 -21.17
C CYS A 150 9.75 29.11 -22.60
N VAL A 151 10.72 28.89 -23.47
CA VAL A 151 10.50 28.56 -24.90
C VAL A 151 10.91 27.13 -25.23
N TYR A 152 11.72 26.51 -24.36
CA TYR A 152 12.13 25.12 -24.47
C TYR A 152 12.45 24.56 -23.08
N GLU A 153 12.18 23.29 -22.87
CA GLU A 153 12.42 22.57 -21.64
C GLU A 153 12.78 21.12 -21.94
N GLU A 154 13.77 20.58 -21.25
CA GLU A 154 14.06 19.15 -21.26
C GLU A 154 14.62 18.66 -19.92
N ASP A 155 14.34 17.39 -19.62
CA ASP A 155 14.98 16.65 -18.53
C ASP A 155 16.43 16.31 -18.91
N VAL A 156 17.35 16.44 -17.95
CA VAL A 156 18.79 16.23 -18.14
C VAL A 156 19.37 15.33 -17.06
N THR A 157 20.51 14.72 -17.34
CA THR A 157 21.26 13.89 -16.38
C THR A 157 22.72 14.33 -16.23
N GLU A 158 23.15 15.24 -17.10
CA GLU A 158 24.52 15.75 -17.15
C GLU A 158 24.80 16.78 -16.04
N VAL A 159 26.08 17.09 -15.84
CA VAL A 159 26.49 18.13 -14.91
C VAL A 159 25.88 19.48 -15.33
N LYS A 160 25.31 20.21 -14.38
CA LYS A 160 24.60 21.49 -14.57
C LYS A 160 25.19 22.40 -15.65
N GLU A 161 26.49 22.67 -15.59
CA GLU A 161 27.15 23.58 -16.53
C GLU A 161 27.17 23.03 -17.97
N GLU A 162 27.42 21.74 -18.13
CA GLU A 162 27.46 21.06 -19.43
C GLU A 162 26.06 20.99 -20.04
N ALA A 163 25.06 20.60 -19.25
CA ALA A 163 23.66 20.55 -19.65
C ALA A 163 23.18 21.92 -20.14
N MET A 164 23.35 22.97 -19.33
CA MET A 164 22.92 24.33 -19.68
C MET A 164 23.58 24.84 -20.96
N LYS A 165 24.87 24.56 -21.17
CA LYS A 165 25.62 24.95 -22.37
C LYS A 165 25.17 24.17 -23.60
N ARG A 166 24.98 22.85 -23.48
CA ARG A 166 24.52 21.98 -24.57
C ARG A 166 23.15 22.45 -25.06
N VAL A 167 22.18 22.54 -24.14
CA VAL A 167 20.80 22.90 -24.47
C VAL A 167 20.71 24.27 -25.12
N LEU A 168 21.39 25.28 -24.55
CA LEU A 168 21.37 26.62 -25.13
C LEU A 168 21.98 26.65 -26.53
N LYS A 169 23.13 25.99 -26.73
CA LYS A 169 23.78 25.93 -28.05
C LYS A 169 22.93 25.22 -29.08
N GLU A 170 22.26 24.13 -28.71
CA GLU A 170 21.42 23.37 -29.62
C GLU A 170 20.21 24.20 -30.05
N TYR A 171 19.48 24.79 -29.09
CA TYR A 171 18.32 25.62 -29.38
C TYR A 171 18.67 26.85 -30.24
N CYS A 172 19.81 27.49 -29.98
CA CYS A 172 20.27 28.63 -30.77
C CYS A 172 20.71 28.29 -32.21
N LYS A 173 20.73 27.02 -32.64
CA LYS A 173 20.98 26.67 -34.05
C LYS A 173 19.83 27.07 -34.96
N GLU A 174 18.60 27.04 -34.44
CA GLU A 174 17.37 27.31 -35.20
C GLU A 174 16.63 28.56 -34.73
N HIS A 175 17.05 29.14 -33.60
CA HIS A 175 16.37 30.26 -32.96
C HIS A 175 17.34 31.40 -32.62
N GLU A 176 16.93 32.63 -32.94
CA GLU A 176 17.64 33.86 -32.58
C GLU A 176 16.90 34.59 -31.46
N GLY A 177 17.60 35.50 -30.77
CA GLY A 177 17.02 36.35 -29.73
C GLY A 177 17.91 36.43 -28.48
N LYS A 178 17.39 37.09 -27.45
CA LYS A 178 18.05 37.17 -26.14
C LYS A 178 17.67 35.96 -25.31
N LEU A 179 18.40 34.86 -25.54
CA LEU A 179 18.16 33.56 -24.93
C LEU A 179 19.18 33.27 -23.84
N PHE A 180 18.75 32.64 -22.75
CA PHE A 180 19.62 32.09 -21.72
C PHE A 180 18.97 30.87 -21.08
N THR A 181 19.77 30.00 -20.47
CA THR A 181 19.25 28.80 -19.79
C THR A 181 19.15 28.98 -18.28
N VAL A 182 18.21 28.25 -17.68
CA VAL A 182 18.08 28.03 -16.24
C VAL A 182 18.13 26.53 -15.99
N TYR A 183 18.71 26.13 -14.87
CA TYR A 183 18.75 24.74 -14.41
C TYR A 183 18.01 24.65 -13.08
N GLU A 184 17.07 23.71 -13.00
CA GLU A 184 16.21 23.49 -11.84
C GLU A 184 16.37 22.05 -11.37
N GLU A 185 16.55 21.89 -10.06
CA GLU A 185 16.47 20.59 -9.39
C GLU A 185 15.06 20.49 -8.84
N ILE A 186 14.29 19.50 -9.32
CA ILE A 186 12.89 19.36 -8.96
C ILE A 186 12.62 18.02 -8.33
N CYS A 187 11.68 18.00 -7.39
CA CYS A 187 11.07 16.79 -6.87
C CYS A 187 9.64 16.75 -7.43
N ARG A 188 9.32 15.75 -8.24
CA ARG A 188 8.02 15.62 -8.91
C ARG A 188 7.39 14.25 -8.64
N VAL A 189 6.07 14.18 -8.73
CA VAL A 189 5.33 12.90 -8.65
C VAL A 189 5.73 12.06 -9.85
N LYS A 190 6.07 10.79 -9.64
CA LYS A 190 6.29 9.85 -10.75
C LYS A 190 4.99 9.67 -11.52
N GLU A 191 5.08 9.81 -12.84
CA GLU A 191 3.95 9.57 -13.76
C GLU A 191 3.64 8.08 -13.93
#